data_AF-A0AAF0S671-F1
#
_entry.id   AF-A0AAF0S671-F1
#
_cell.length_a   1.000
_cell.length_b   1.000
_cell.length_c   1.000
_cell.angle_alpha   90.00
_cell.angle_beta   90.00
_cell.angle_gamma   90.00
#
_symmetry.space_group_name_H-M   'P 1'
#
loop_
_entity.id
_entity.type
_entity.pdbx_description
1 polymer ?
#
loop_
_entity_poly.entity_id
_entity_poly.type
_entity_poly.pdbx_seq_one_letter_code
_entity_poly.pdbx_strand_id
1 'polypeptide(L)'
;MSDSSDIHISIPLNGTVHDRGNALKNPIPLEDLPPEIQKFLNNKKAKDKQNRKTIEMLEGMHVLSLIVFINSMSPVIKTDIHTHISRCAGMNDKLDDLIGMGLIKVYQTAHTNTNVVVITDKGREVANMLQEMIDFIDKDMK
;
A
#
# COMPACT_ATOMS: atom_id res chain seq x y z
N MET A 1 3.77 -52.36 24.45
CA MET A 1 2.60 -51.47 24.60
C MET A 1 3.08 -50.32 25.45
N SER A 2 3.41 -49.20 24.83
CA SER A 2 4.04 -48.05 25.49
C SER A 2 3.08 -46.88 25.42
N ASP A 3 2.83 -46.29 26.58
CA ASP A 3 1.87 -45.21 26.85
C ASP A 3 1.91 -44.08 25.83
N SER A 4 0.75 -43.83 25.21
CA SER A 4 0.43 -42.55 24.59
C SER A 4 0.11 -41.55 25.69
N SER A 5 1.06 -40.67 26.03
CA SER A 5 0.78 -39.50 26.85
C SER A 5 -0.02 -38.49 26.02
N ASP A 6 -1.34 -38.50 26.16
CA ASP A 6 -2.23 -37.48 25.64
C ASP A 6 -1.90 -36.12 26.28
N ILE A 7 -1.35 -35.20 25.49
CA ILE A 7 -1.09 -33.82 25.91
C ILE A 7 -2.43 -33.07 25.89
N HIS A 8 -3.12 -33.07 27.02
CA HIS A 8 -4.31 -32.25 27.22
C HIS A 8 -3.92 -30.78 27.39
N ILE A 9 -3.99 -30.01 26.30
CA ILE A 9 -3.91 -28.54 26.35
C ILE A 9 -5.26 -28.00 26.83
N SER A 10 -5.33 -27.65 28.11
CA SER A 10 -6.52 -27.01 28.69
C SER A 10 -6.47 -25.51 28.38
N ILE A 11 -7.29 -25.04 27.45
CA ILE A 11 -7.46 -23.60 27.19
C ILE A 11 -8.52 -23.07 28.19
N PRO A 12 -8.16 -22.13 29.10
CA PRO A 12 -9.13 -21.56 30.02
C PRO A 12 -10.17 -20.72 29.28
N LEU A 13 -11.44 -20.86 29.67
CA LEU A 13 -12.63 -20.20 29.11
C LEU A 13 -12.55 -18.66 29.04
N ASN A 14 -11.57 -18.02 29.71
CA ASN A 14 -11.41 -16.57 29.77
C ASN A 14 -10.33 -15.99 28.84
N GLY A 15 -9.71 -16.80 27.97
CA GLY A 15 -8.88 -16.30 26.87
C GLY A 15 -7.54 -15.65 27.23
N THR A 16 -7.15 -15.62 28.52
CA THR A 16 -5.85 -15.10 28.97
C THR A 16 -4.85 -16.23 29.23
N VAL A 17 -3.79 -16.28 28.41
CA VAL A 17 -2.64 -17.15 28.65
C VAL A 17 -1.77 -16.51 29.74
N HIS A 18 -1.86 -17.03 30.96
CA HIS A 18 -1.09 -16.54 32.11
C HIS A 18 0.41 -16.83 32.04
N ASP A 19 0.87 -17.58 31.03
CA ASP A 19 2.25 -18.05 30.94
C ASP A 19 2.84 -17.77 29.56
N ARG A 20 3.29 -16.51 29.34
CA ARG A 20 3.95 -16.07 28.10
C ARG A 20 5.16 -16.92 27.73
N GLY A 21 5.85 -17.50 28.72
CA GLY A 21 7.04 -18.33 28.50
C GLY A 21 6.72 -19.69 27.88
N ASN A 22 5.54 -20.24 28.17
CA ASN A 22 5.13 -21.55 27.68
C ASN A 22 4.48 -21.47 26.28
N ALA A 23 3.74 -20.38 26.01
CA ALA A 23 3.18 -20.08 24.69
C ALA A 23 4.25 -19.86 23.59
N LEU A 24 5.43 -19.37 23.97
CA LEU A 24 6.59 -19.24 23.07
C LEU A 24 7.24 -20.59 22.72
N LYS A 25 7.14 -21.58 23.62
CA LYS A 25 7.75 -22.90 23.44
C LYS A 25 6.84 -23.87 22.69
N ASN A 26 5.53 -23.74 22.83
CA ASN A 26 4.52 -24.55 22.15
C ASN A 26 3.46 -23.65 21.51
N PRO A 27 3.75 -23.03 20.35
CA PRO A 27 2.77 -22.22 19.64
C PRO A 27 1.60 -23.11 19.19
N ILE A 28 0.36 -22.61 19.36
CA ILE A 28 -0.84 -23.28 18.84
C ILE A 28 -0.80 -23.18 17.31
N PRO A 29 -0.88 -24.31 16.58
CA PRO A 29 -0.96 -24.31 15.11
C PRO A 29 -2.17 -23.49 14.61
N LEU A 30 -2.04 -22.91 13.43
CA LEU A 30 -3.09 -22.02 12.87
C LEU A 30 -4.40 -22.78 12.66
N GLU A 31 -4.32 -24.08 12.35
CA GLU A 31 -5.45 -24.96 12.08
C GLU A 31 -6.31 -25.19 13.34
N ASP A 32 -5.69 -25.15 14.51
CA ASP A 32 -6.31 -25.44 15.81
C ASP A 32 -6.92 -24.19 16.48
N LEU A 33 -6.73 -23.00 15.88
CA LEU A 33 -7.33 -21.77 16.38
C LEU A 33 -8.82 -21.69 16.06
N PRO A 34 -9.64 -21.01 16.88
CA PRO A 34 -11.02 -20.72 16.55
C PRO A 34 -11.17 -20.04 15.17
N PRO A 35 -12.20 -20.38 14.36
CA PRO A 35 -12.38 -19.84 13.01
C PRO A 35 -12.40 -18.30 12.95
N GLU A 36 -12.92 -17.65 14.00
CA GLU A 36 -12.94 -16.19 14.13
C GLU A 36 -11.52 -15.59 14.24
N ILE A 37 -10.64 -16.25 14.99
CA ILE A 37 -9.24 -15.83 15.15
C ILE A 37 -8.46 -16.12 13.87
N GLN A 38 -8.68 -17.26 13.22
CA GLN A 38 -8.09 -17.57 11.92
C GLN A 38 -8.46 -16.50 10.89
N LYS A 39 -9.74 -16.13 10.81
CA LYS A 39 -10.25 -15.09 9.91
C LYS A 39 -9.63 -13.72 10.23
N PHE A 40 -9.54 -13.34 11.50
CA PHE A 40 -8.89 -12.10 11.93
C PHE A 40 -7.41 -12.05 11.52
N LEU A 41 -6.65 -13.11 11.80
CA LEU A 41 -5.24 -13.20 11.47
C LEU A 41 -4.98 -13.20 9.96
N ASN A 42 -5.81 -13.90 9.19
CA ASN A 42 -5.72 -13.92 7.73
C ASN A 42 -6.07 -12.55 7.13
N ASN A 43 -7.11 -11.89 7.64
CA ASN A 43 -7.46 -10.53 7.22
C ASN A 43 -6.34 -9.53 7.56
N LYS A 44 -5.74 -9.66 8.74
CA LYS A 44 -4.60 -8.83 9.15
C LYS A 44 -3.40 -9.04 8.23
N LYS A 45 -2.99 -10.29 8.00
CA LYS A 45 -1.89 -10.63 7.08
C LYS A 45 -2.16 -10.11 5.66
N ALA A 46 -3.38 -10.24 5.16
CA ALA A 46 -3.77 -9.74 3.84
C ALA A 46 -3.70 -8.21 3.77
N LYS A 47 -4.20 -7.50 4.79
CA LYS A 47 -4.14 -6.04 4.89
C LYS A 47 -2.70 -5.54 5.00
N ASP A 48 -1.88 -6.17 5.83
CA ASP A 48 -0.47 -5.81 6.01
C ASP A 48 0.32 -6.04 4.71
N LYS A 49 0.06 -7.15 3.99
CA LYS A 49 0.65 -7.42 2.68
C LYS A 49 0.23 -6.37 1.64
N GLN A 50 -1.05 -5.98 1.62
CA GLN A 50 -1.55 -4.97 0.71
C GLN A 50 -0.94 -3.60 1.00
N ASN A 51 -0.90 -3.19 2.27
CA ASN A 51 -0.29 -1.93 2.69
C ASN A 51 1.20 -1.87 2.31
N ARG A 52 1.93 -2.96 2.56
CA ARG A 52 3.33 -3.08 2.18
C ARG A 52 3.52 -2.89 0.67
N LYS A 53 2.71 -3.55 -0.16
CA LYS A 53 2.76 -3.39 -1.61
C LYS A 53 2.48 -1.95 -2.04
N THR A 54 1.51 -1.29 -1.42
CA THR A 54 1.22 0.13 -1.70
C THR A 54 2.39 1.04 -1.32
N ILE A 55 3.04 0.80 -0.19
CA ILE A 55 4.22 1.56 0.23
C ILE A 55 5.37 1.32 -0.75
N GLU A 56 5.67 0.07 -1.10
CA GLU A 56 6.72 -0.27 -2.07
C GLU A 56 6.50 0.41 -3.44
N MET A 57 5.24 0.56 -3.87
CA MET A 57 4.90 1.32 -5.07
C MET A 57 5.15 2.83 -4.92
N LEU A 58 4.78 3.42 -3.78
CA LEU A 58 4.99 4.84 -3.51
C LEU A 58 6.48 5.20 -3.34
N GLU A 59 7.27 4.28 -2.79
CA GLU A 59 8.74 4.36 -2.72
C GLU A 59 9.40 4.28 -4.10
N GLY A 60 8.64 3.86 -5.11
CA GLY A 60 9.08 3.83 -6.50
C GLY A 60 9.63 5.18 -6.95
N MET A 61 10.78 5.15 -7.61
CA MET A 61 11.45 6.35 -8.10
C MET A 61 10.50 7.22 -8.93
N HIS A 62 10.43 8.51 -8.61
CA HIS A 62 9.55 9.51 -9.24
C HIS A 62 8.04 9.39 -9.00
N VAL A 63 7.53 8.36 -8.32
CA VAL A 63 6.07 8.17 -8.13
C VAL A 63 5.45 9.34 -7.35
N LEU A 64 6.05 9.72 -6.22
CA LEU A 64 5.57 10.88 -5.44
C LEU A 64 5.67 12.18 -6.24
N SER A 65 6.79 12.39 -6.95
CA SER A 65 6.99 13.56 -7.81
C SER A 65 5.94 13.64 -8.92
N LEU A 66 5.56 12.50 -9.52
CA LEU A 66 4.49 12.43 -10.52
C LEU A 66 3.16 12.88 -9.95
N ILE A 67 2.79 12.39 -8.77
CA ILE A 67 1.52 12.74 -8.13
C ILE A 67 1.44 14.25 -7.88
N VAL A 68 2.49 14.83 -7.29
CA VAL A 68 2.57 16.27 -7.01
C VAL A 68 2.54 17.08 -8.31
N PHE A 69 3.36 16.71 -9.29
CA PHE A 69 3.44 17.40 -10.58
C PHE A 69 2.10 17.37 -11.33
N ILE A 70 1.48 16.19 -11.46
CA ILE A 70 0.20 16.04 -12.14
C ILE A 70 -0.87 16.85 -11.39
N ASN A 71 -0.90 16.87 -10.06
CA ASN A 71 -1.86 17.71 -9.32
C ASN A 71 -1.74 19.20 -9.68
N SER A 72 -0.50 19.70 -9.77
CA SER A 72 -0.22 21.11 -10.09
C SER A 72 -0.50 21.48 -11.55
N MET A 73 -0.36 20.53 -12.48
CA MET A 73 -0.43 20.78 -13.92
C MET A 73 -1.67 20.19 -14.59
N SER A 74 -2.55 19.48 -13.88
CA SER A 74 -3.68 18.76 -14.48
C SER A 74 -4.70 19.72 -15.11
N PRO A 75 -5.17 19.46 -16.35
CA PRO A 75 -4.80 18.37 -17.25
C PRO A 75 -3.40 18.54 -17.87
N VAL A 76 -2.62 17.45 -17.96
CA VAL A 76 -1.25 17.50 -18.50
C VAL A 76 -1.05 16.44 -19.58
N ILE A 77 -0.29 16.74 -20.62
CA ILE A 77 0.03 15.76 -21.67
C ILE A 77 1.22 14.90 -21.27
N LYS A 78 1.22 13.63 -21.69
CA LYS A 78 2.25 12.66 -21.32
C LYS A 78 3.68 13.10 -21.68
N THR A 79 3.85 13.82 -22.79
CA THR A 79 5.15 14.38 -23.21
C THR A 79 5.71 15.40 -22.22
N ASP A 80 4.84 16.18 -21.58
CA ASP A 80 5.26 17.18 -20.58
C ASP A 80 5.73 16.49 -19.31
N ILE A 81 5.08 15.39 -18.92
CA ILE A 81 5.51 14.55 -17.80
C ILE A 81 6.94 14.02 -18.05
N HIS A 82 7.20 13.50 -19.24
CA HIS A 82 8.54 13.01 -19.59
C HIS A 82 9.61 14.12 -19.59
N THR A 83 9.20 15.36 -19.88
CA THR A 83 10.11 16.51 -19.94
C THR A 83 10.44 17.06 -18.55
N HIS A 84 9.45 17.14 -17.66
CA HIS A 84 9.60 17.80 -16.36
C HIS A 84 9.94 16.84 -15.21
N ILE A 85 9.57 15.56 -15.30
CA ILE A 85 9.86 14.58 -14.25
C ILE A 85 11.05 13.71 -14.64
N SER A 86 10.91 12.90 -15.69
CA SER A 86 11.96 11.96 -16.11
C SER A 86 11.62 11.29 -17.44
N ARG A 87 12.65 11.05 -18.26
CA ARG A 87 12.57 10.23 -19.48
C ARG A 87 12.86 8.75 -19.25
N CYS A 88 12.84 8.28 -18.00
CA CYS A 88 13.17 6.88 -17.68
C CYS A 88 12.25 5.89 -18.40
N ALA A 89 12.82 4.73 -18.77
CA ALA A 89 12.14 3.71 -19.58
C ALA A 89 10.87 3.13 -18.93
N GLY A 90 10.76 3.16 -17.59
CA GLY A 90 9.61 2.66 -16.84
C GLY A 90 8.57 3.72 -16.45
N MET A 91 8.49 4.85 -17.16
CA MET A 91 7.50 5.90 -16.84
C MET A 91 6.07 5.46 -17.17
N ASN A 92 5.89 4.65 -18.21
CA ASN A 92 4.57 4.12 -18.58
C ASN A 92 4.02 3.22 -17.49
N ASP A 93 4.84 2.28 -17.01
CA ASP A 93 4.45 1.35 -15.94
C ASP A 93 4.01 2.10 -14.67
N LYS A 94 4.70 3.20 -14.33
CA LYS A 94 4.32 4.05 -13.19
C LYS A 94 2.97 4.74 -13.40
N LEU A 95 2.70 5.23 -14.61
CA LEU A 95 1.41 5.80 -14.92
C LEU A 95 0.31 4.73 -14.86
N ASP A 96 0.58 3.52 -15.33
CA ASP A 96 -0.35 2.40 -15.27
C ASP A 96 -0.62 1.97 -13.82
N ASP A 97 0.40 1.96 -12.96
CA ASP A 97 0.24 1.73 -11.51
C ASP A 97 -0.65 2.81 -10.86
N LEU A 98 -0.43 4.09 -11.20
CA LEU A 98 -1.24 5.21 -10.71
C LEU A 98 -2.69 5.14 -11.20
N ILE A 99 -2.92 4.67 -12.43
CA ILE A 99 -4.27 4.37 -12.95
C ILE A 99 -4.89 3.21 -12.17
N GLY A 100 -4.14 2.13 -11.92
CA GLY A 100 -4.60 0.96 -11.16
C GLY A 100 -4.94 1.31 -9.70
N MET A 101 -4.25 2.29 -9.13
CA MET A 101 -4.57 2.87 -7.81
C MET A 101 -5.76 3.85 -7.84
N GLY A 102 -6.23 4.24 -9.02
CA GLY A 102 -7.31 5.19 -9.22
C GLY A 102 -6.94 6.64 -8.90
N LEU A 103 -5.65 6.98 -8.92
CA LEU A 103 -5.14 8.33 -8.61
C LEU A 103 -5.16 9.24 -9.85
N ILE A 104 -5.05 8.66 -11.04
CA ILE A 104 -5.10 9.39 -12.31
C ILE A 104 -6.00 8.67 -13.33
N LYS A 105 -6.37 9.40 -14.38
CA LYS A 105 -6.99 8.88 -15.61
C LYS A 105 -6.19 9.34 -16.81
N VAL A 106 -6.14 8.52 -17.85
CA VAL A 106 -5.50 8.86 -19.11
C VAL A 106 -6.54 8.77 -20.22
N TYR A 107 -6.62 9.84 -21.01
CA TYR A 107 -7.51 9.96 -22.16
C TYR A 107 -6.66 10.07 -23.42
N GLN A 108 -6.94 9.23 -24.42
CA GLN A 108 -6.34 9.35 -25.74
C GLN A 108 -7.27 10.14 -26.65
N THR A 109 -6.77 11.24 -27.21
CA THR A 109 -7.54 12.07 -28.14
C THR A 109 -7.38 11.56 -29.57
N ALA A 110 -8.49 11.30 -30.27
CA ALA A 110 -8.46 10.84 -31.66
C ALA A 110 -7.89 11.89 -32.64
N HIS A 111 -7.99 13.19 -32.30
CA HIS A 111 -7.54 14.29 -33.17
C HIS A 111 -6.05 14.56 -33.15
N THR A 112 -5.38 14.40 -32.00
CA THR A 112 -3.97 14.77 -31.84
C THR A 112 -3.08 13.59 -31.45
N ASN A 113 -3.62 12.38 -31.41
CA ASN A 113 -2.96 11.16 -30.91
C ASN A 113 -2.21 11.40 -29.59
N THR A 114 -2.75 12.28 -28.74
CA THR A 114 -2.09 12.76 -27.53
C THR A 114 -2.73 12.10 -26.33
N ASN A 115 -1.89 11.65 -25.39
CA ASN A 115 -2.34 11.10 -24.12
C ASN A 115 -2.41 12.22 -23.10
N VAL A 116 -3.63 12.58 -22.69
CA VAL A 116 -3.92 13.58 -21.66
C VAL A 116 -4.12 12.86 -20.33
N VAL A 117 -3.32 13.23 -19.33
CA VAL A 117 -3.36 12.71 -17.97
C VAL A 117 -4.11 13.70 -17.08
N VAL A 118 -5.08 13.19 -16.34
CA VAL A 118 -5.95 13.95 -15.44
C VAL A 118 -5.89 13.35 -14.05
N ILE A 119 -5.74 14.18 -13.02
CA ILE A 119 -5.80 13.71 -11.64
C ILE A 119 -7.25 13.42 -11.24
N THR A 120 -7.48 12.35 -10.49
CA THR A 120 -8.81 12.07 -9.91
C THR A 120 -9.00 12.82 -8.59
N ASP A 121 -10.22 12.85 -8.07
CA ASP A 121 -10.48 13.41 -6.73
C ASP A 121 -9.64 12.70 -5.65
N LYS A 122 -9.61 11.36 -5.71
CA LYS A 122 -8.74 10.53 -4.86
C LYS A 122 -7.26 10.89 -5.02
N GLY A 123 -6.80 11.09 -6.25
CA GLY A 123 -5.42 11.52 -6.53
C GLY A 123 -5.12 12.88 -5.93
N ARG A 124 -6.06 13.82 -6.01
CA ARG A 124 -5.93 15.18 -5.46
C ARG A 124 -5.83 15.17 -3.94
N GLU A 125 -6.66 14.36 -3.27
CA GLU A 125 -6.55 14.18 -1.82
C GLU A 125 -5.16 13.67 -1.41
N VAL A 126 -4.66 12.64 -2.09
CA VAL A 126 -3.31 12.11 -1.83
C VAL A 126 -2.24 13.17 -2.11
N ALA A 127 -2.33 13.89 -3.22
CA ALA A 127 -1.38 14.92 -3.59
C ALA A 127 -1.33 16.07 -2.57
N ASN A 128 -2.48 16.47 -2.04
CA ASN A 128 -2.55 17.49 -1.00
C ASN A 128 -1.89 17.02 0.30
N MET A 129 -2.11 15.78 0.72
CA MET A 129 -1.41 15.20 1.88
C MET A 129 0.11 15.16 1.66
N LEU A 130 0.56 14.82 0.44
CA LEU A 130 1.99 14.88 0.10
C LEU A 130 2.53 16.31 0.19
N GLN A 131 1.78 17.29 -0.29
CA GLN A 131 2.19 18.70 -0.22
C GLN A 131 2.26 19.19 1.23
N GLU A 132 1.30 18.85 2.07
CA GLU A 132 1.34 19.17 3.51
C GLU A 132 2.59 18.59 4.19
N MET A 133 2.97 17.36 3.85
CA MET A 133 4.21 16.75 4.37
C MET A 133 5.47 17.48 3.88
N ILE A 134 5.52 17.87 2.61
CA ILE A 134 6.63 18.64 2.04
C ILE A 134 6.73 20.00 2.73
N ASP A 135 5.61 20.72 2.84
CA ASP A 135 5.55 22.03 3.49
C ASP A 135 5.98 21.96 4.96
N PHE A 136 5.61 20.87 5.65
CA PHE A 136 6.03 20.61 7.02
C PHE A 136 7.55 20.40 7.13
N ILE A 137 8.16 19.63 6.22
CA ILE A 137 9.61 19.39 6.20
C ILE A 137 10.36 20.68 5.86
N ASP A 138 9.93 21.41 4.83
CA ASP A 138 10.58 22.62 4.35
C ASP A 138 10.53 23.77 5.38
N LYS A 139 9.51 23.77 6.24
CA LYS A 139 9.35 24.77 7.30
C LYS A 139 10.50 24.78 8.31
N ASP A 140 11.11 23.62 8.55
CA ASP A 140 12.23 23.46 9.49
C ASP A 140 13.60 23.64 8.81
N MET A 141 13.63 23.84 7.50
CA MET A 141 14.85 24.04 6.70
C MET A 141 15.18 25.52 6.41
N LYS A 142 14.36 26.45 6.90
CA LYS A 142 14.59 27.91 6.82
C LYS A 142 14.99 28.47 8.17
#